data_AF-A0A9E0WPE5-F1
#
_entry.id   AF-A0A9E0WPE5-F1
#
_cell.length_a   1.000
_cell.length_b   1.000
_cell.length_c   1.000
_cell.angle_alpha   90.00
_cell.angle_beta   90.00
_cell.angle_gamma   90.00
#
_symmetry.space_group_name_H-M   'P 1'
#
loop_
_entity.id
_entity.type
_entity.pdbx_description
1 polymer ?
#
loop_
_entity_poly.entity_id
_entity_poly.type
_entity_poly.pdbx_seq_one_letter_code
_entity_poly.pdbx_strand_id
1 'polypeptide(L)'
;MKTTYFLLFMLCFQFLAVGQDWDFEKPNYKTIEKNIKDEASNLFYPNLMKRFKAADSTMTLEEKRHLYYGYSFQKDYSPYSHSDYEDSLRAVLQKDKLESVDFENIQKFGDSILSDNPFNIRG
;
A
#
# COMPACT_ATOMS: atom_id res chain seq x y z
N MET A 1 -7.56 35.46 35.93
CA MET A 1 -6.42 34.56 36.23
C MET A 1 -6.58 33.18 35.61
N LYS A 2 -7.63 32.40 35.95
CA LYS A 2 -7.83 31.03 35.39
C LYS A 2 -7.89 30.99 33.85
N THR A 3 -8.62 31.92 33.23
CA THR A 3 -8.72 32.05 31.77
C THR A 3 -7.39 32.43 31.12
N THR A 4 -6.56 33.18 31.82
CA THR A 4 -5.24 33.61 31.33
C THR A 4 -4.28 32.43 31.24
N TYR A 5 -4.29 31.52 32.22
CA TYR A 5 -3.49 30.29 32.18
C TYR A 5 -3.99 29.32 31.10
N PHE A 6 -5.30 29.23 30.89
CA PHE A 6 -5.88 28.42 29.81
C PHE A 6 -5.45 28.92 28.43
N LEU A 7 -5.48 30.23 28.20
CA LEU A 7 -5.00 30.83 26.95
C LEU A 7 -3.49 30.64 26.77
N LEU A 8 -2.70 30.74 27.84
CA LEU A 8 -1.26 30.49 27.80
C LEU A 8 -0.93 29.03 27.45
N PHE A 9 -1.70 28.08 28.01
CA PHE A 9 -1.58 26.65 27.72
C PHE A 9 -1.90 26.34 26.25
N MET A 10 -2.96 26.95 25.71
CA MET A 10 -3.35 26.77 24.31
C MET A 10 -2.29 27.32 23.34
N LEU A 11 -1.63 28.44 23.69
CA LEU A 11 -0.55 29.04 22.90
C LEU A 11 0.71 28.14 22.87
N CYS A 12 1.06 27.51 24.00
CA CYS A 12 2.21 26.59 24.07
C CYS A 12 1.98 25.29 23.29
N PHE A 13 0.73 24.82 23.17
CA PHE A 13 0.41 23.58 22.45
C PHE A 13 0.62 23.68 20.94
N GLN A 14 0.58 24.90 20.37
CA GLN A 14 0.79 25.14 18.94
C GLN A 14 2.22 24.85 18.48
N PHE A 15 3.21 24.89 19.38
CA PHE A 15 4.60 24.60 19.07
C PHE A 15 4.94 23.10 19.03
N LEU A 16 4.01 22.22 19.39
CA LEU A 16 4.16 20.76 19.23
C LEU A 16 3.73 20.27 17.83
N ALA A 17 3.25 21.17 16.97
CA ALA A 17 2.92 20.84 15.61
C ALA A 17 4.20 20.63 14.79
N VAL A 18 4.65 19.38 14.72
CA VAL A 18 5.64 18.96 13.72
C VAL A 18 4.96 18.91 12.35
N GLY A 19 5.33 19.80 11.44
CA GLY A 19 4.99 19.66 10.02
C GLY A 19 5.78 18.48 9.44
N GLN A 20 5.11 17.52 8.80
CA GLN A 20 5.82 16.46 8.09
C GLN A 20 6.37 17.04 6.78
N ASP A 21 7.64 17.43 6.78
CA ASP A 21 8.36 17.74 5.55
C ASP A 21 8.77 16.41 4.92
N TRP A 22 8.16 16.07 3.79
CA TRP A 22 8.48 14.85 3.06
C TRP A 22 9.51 15.18 2.00
N ASP A 23 10.77 14.80 2.25
CA ASP A 23 11.79 14.87 1.23
C ASP A 23 11.44 13.91 0.08
N PHE A 24 11.18 14.51 -1.08
CA PHE A 24 11.00 13.75 -2.31
C PHE A 24 12.35 13.24 -2.79
N GLU A 25 12.56 11.94 -2.64
CA GLU A 25 13.75 11.25 -3.14
C GLU A 25 13.39 10.44 -4.39
N LYS A 26 14.13 10.69 -5.47
CA LYS A 26 14.00 9.91 -6.69
C LYS A 26 14.41 8.45 -6.42
N PRO A 27 13.59 7.45 -6.80
CA PRO A 27 13.95 6.04 -6.64
C PRO A 27 15.21 5.69 -7.44
N ASN A 28 16.17 5.04 -6.79
CA ASN A 28 17.34 4.47 -7.45
C ASN A 28 17.06 3.00 -7.84
N TYR A 29 16.56 2.81 -9.06
CA TYR A 29 16.17 1.50 -9.58
C TYR A 29 17.31 0.47 -9.61
N LYS A 30 18.57 0.89 -9.81
CA LYS A 30 19.72 -0.03 -9.78
C LYS A 30 19.96 -0.59 -8.38
N THR A 31 19.88 0.29 -7.37
CA THR A 31 20.00 -0.13 -5.97
C THR A 31 18.83 -1.01 -5.56
N ILE A 32 17.61 -0.63 -5.94
CA ILE A 32 16.41 -1.43 -5.67
C ILE A 32 16.57 -2.83 -6.27
N GLU A 33 16.87 -2.93 -7.57
CA GLU A 33 17.03 -4.22 -8.25
C GLU A 33 18.08 -5.11 -7.60
N LYS A 34 19.21 -4.54 -7.17
CA LYS A 34 20.25 -5.27 -6.44
C LYS A 34 19.72 -5.80 -5.10
N ASN A 35 19.15 -4.91 -4.29
CA ASN A 35 18.73 -5.21 -2.93
C ASN A 35 17.60 -6.24 -2.86
N ILE A 36 16.65 -6.17 -3.81
CA ILE A 36 15.48 -7.05 -3.82
C ILE A 36 15.80 -8.49 -4.24
N LYS A 37 16.95 -8.72 -4.89
CA LYS A 37 17.44 -10.04 -5.34
C LYS A 37 18.37 -10.71 -4.34
N ASP A 38 18.89 -9.96 -3.36
CA ASP A 38 19.82 -10.47 -2.35
C ASP A 38 19.04 -11.06 -1.16
N GLU A 39 19.13 -12.38 -0.97
CA GLU A 39 18.45 -13.10 0.12
C GLU A 39 18.91 -12.68 1.52
N ALA A 40 20.15 -12.17 1.64
CA ALA A 40 20.68 -11.68 2.91
C ALA A 40 20.25 -10.25 3.23
N SER A 41 19.66 -9.54 2.25
CA SER A 41 19.17 -8.18 2.43
C SER A 41 17.87 -8.16 3.23
N ASN A 42 17.74 -7.19 4.13
CA ASN A 42 16.45 -6.87 4.77
C ASN A 42 15.39 -6.40 3.75
N LEU A 43 15.82 -6.08 2.53
CA LEU A 43 14.99 -5.62 1.41
C LEU A 43 14.71 -6.73 0.39
N PHE A 44 15.02 -7.99 0.71
CA PHE A 44 14.73 -9.13 -0.15
C PHE A 44 13.23 -9.22 -0.48
N TYR A 45 12.89 -9.28 -1.77
CA TYR A 45 11.51 -9.09 -2.23
C TYR A 45 10.49 -10.04 -1.60
N PRO A 46 10.73 -11.37 -1.53
CA PRO A 46 9.79 -12.30 -0.90
C PRO A 46 9.50 -11.97 0.56
N ASN A 47 10.48 -11.48 1.31
CA ASN A 47 10.29 -11.09 2.71
C ASN A 47 9.44 -9.82 2.82
N LEU A 48 9.69 -8.82 1.97
CA LEU A 48 8.88 -7.61 1.91
C LEU A 48 7.42 -7.92 1.53
N MET A 49 7.22 -8.76 0.52
CA MET A 49 5.89 -9.17 0.07
C MET A 49 5.14 -9.96 1.16
N LYS A 50 5.85 -10.84 1.88
CA LYS A 50 5.26 -11.59 3.02
C LYS A 50 4.79 -10.63 4.12
N ARG A 51 5.60 -9.64 4.49
CA ARG A 51 5.24 -8.63 5.49
C ARG A 51 4.05 -7.78 5.04
N PHE A 52 4.03 -7.37 3.77
CA PHE A 52 2.91 -6.65 3.18
C PHE A 52 1.60 -7.44 3.23
N LYS A 53 1.62 -8.72 2.82
CA LYS A 53 0.45 -9.61 2.90
C LYS A 53 -0.03 -9.87 4.32
N ALA A 54 0.85 -9.75 5.31
CA ALA A 54 0.51 -9.83 6.73
C ALA A 54 0.00 -8.49 7.31
N ALA A 55 -0.19 -7.46 6.47
CA ALA A 55 -0.58 -6.11 6.87
C ALA A 55 0.35 -5.50 7.95
N ASP A 56 1.65 -5.75 7.84
CA ASP A 56 2.65 -5.23 8.78
C ASP A 56 2.72 -3.70 8.75
N SER A 57 2.20 -3.06 9.79
CA SER A 57 2.19 -1.59 9.93
C SER A 57 3.55 -0.99 10.25
N THR A 58 4.55 -1.80 10.61
CA THR A 58 5.89 -1.36 11.00
C THR A 58 6.85 -1.20 9.81
N MET A 59 6.41 -1.53 8.59
CA MET A 59 7.24 -1.38 7.40
C MET A 59 7.71 0.06 7.21
N THR A 60 9.01 0.23 7.03
CA THR A 60 9.64 1.53 6.79
C THR A 60 9.29 2.06 5.40
N LEU A 61 9.49 3.36 5.18
CA LEU A 61 9.30 3.96 3.86
C LEU A 61 10.23 3.34 2.81
N GLU A 62 11.48 3.04 3.19
CA GLU A 62 12.44 2.37 2.32
C GLU A 62 11.97 0.98 1.90
N GLU A 63 11.47 0.18 2.85
CA GLU A 63 10.94 -1.16 2.59
C GLU A 63 9.73 -1.10 1.66
N LYS A 64 8.80 -0.16 1.87
CA LYS A 64 7.64 0.06 1.00
C LYS A 64 8.05 0.48 -0.41
N ARG A 65 9.06 1.34 -0.55
CA ARG A 65 9.61 1.76 -1.85
C ARG A 65 10.26 0.58 -2.57
N HIS A 66 11.07 -0.23 -1.88
CA HIS A 66 11.68 -1.43 -2.46
C HIS A 66 10.64 -2.49 -2.84
N LEU A 67 9.57 -2.63 -2.06
CA LEU A 67 8.45 -3.50 -2.41
C LEU A 67 7.72 -3.00 -3.67
N TYR A 68 7.32 -1.73 -3.70
CA TYR A 68 6.50 -1.20 -4.79
C TYR A 68 7.29 -1.08 -6.11
N TYR A 69 8.45 -0.43 -6.09
CA TYR A 69 9.29 -0.31 -7.29
C TYR A 69 9.99 -1.61 -7.64
N GLY A 70 10.26 -2.48 -6.66
CA GLY A 70 10.82 -3.81 -6.89
C GLY A 70 9.86 -4.74 -7.64
N TYR A 71 8.56 -4.47 -7.59
CA TYR A 71 7.56 -5.26 -8.30
C TYR A 71 7.80 -5.25 -9.82
N SER A 72 8.27 -4.14 -10.40
CA SER A 72 8.51 -4.05 -11.84
C SER A 72 9.65 -4.95 -12.35
N PHE A 73 10.44 -5.52 -11.45
CA PHE A 73 11.51 -6.47 -11.77
C PHE A 73 11.10 -7.94 -11.61
N GLN A 74 9.87 -8.20 -11.13
CA GLN A 74 9.36 -9.57 -11.00
C GLN A 74 8.97 -10.12 -12.37
N LYS A 75 9.13 -11.43 -12.56
CA LYS A 75 8.94 -12.09 -13.86
C LYS A 75 7.50 -11.98 -14.41
N ASP A 76 6.55 -11.85 -13.50
CA ASP A 76 5.11 -11.81 -13.69
C ASP A 76 4.57 -10.37 -13.74
N TYR A 77 5.45 -9.37 -13.64
CA TYR A 77 5.05 -7.98 -13.79
C TYR A 77 4.50 -7.71 -15.19
N SER A 78 3.26 -7.24 -15.24
CA SER A 78 2.61 -6.76 -16.45
C SER A 78 1.94 -5.41 -16.18
N PRO A 79 2.46 -4.29 -16.73
CA PRO A 79 1.96 -2.95 -16.43
C PRO A 79 0.54 -2.67 -16.95
N TYR A 80 0.08 -3.49 -17.91
CA TYR A 80 -1.22 -3.34 -18.57
C TYR A 80 -2.06 -4.62 -18.50
N SER A 81 -1.70 -5.58 -17.63
CA SER A 81 -2.56 -6.75 -17.39
C SER A 81 -3.87 -6.31 -16.75
N HIS A 82 -4.94 -6.94 -17.20
CA HIS A 82 -6.25 -6.87 -16.56
C HIS A 82 -6.54 -8.27 -16.05
N SER A 83 -7.06 -8.37 -14.82
CA SER A 83 -7.49 -9.67 -14.31
C SER A 83 -8.81 -10.06 -14.98
N ASP A 84 -8.98 -11.35 -15.30
CA ASP A 84 -10.21 -11.89 -15.87
C ASP A 84 -11.43 -11.68 -14.94
N TYR A 85 -11.18 -11.37 -13.67
CA TYR A 85 -12.20 -11.14 -12.65
C TYR A 85 -12.64 -9.67 -12.52
N GLU A 86 -11.99 -8.70 -13.18
CA GLU A 86 -12.37 -7.28 -13.09
C GLU A 86 -13.79 -7.03 -13.62
N ASP A 87 -14.16 -7.65 -14.74
CA ASP A 87 -15.51 -7.53 -15.31
C ASP A 87 -16.56 -8.17 -14.41
N SER A 88 -16.21 -9.31 -13.78
CA SER A 88 -17.10 -10.01 -12.85
C SER A 88 -17.33 -9.20 -11.57
N LEU A 89 -16.27 -8.60 -11.01
CA LEU A 89 -16.38 -7.70 -9.86
C LEU A 89 -17.25 -6.49 -10.20
N ARG A 90 -17.00 -5.85 -11.35
CA ARG A 90 -17.76 -4.69 -11.82
C ARG A 90 -19.25 -5.01 -11.97
N ALA A 91 -19.58 -6.16 -12.54
CA ALA A 91 -20.97 -6.58 -12.70
C ALA A 91 -21.70 -6.75 -11.35
N VAL A 92 -21.01 -7.25 -10.31
CA VAL A 92 -21.59 -7.37 -8.97
C VAL A 92 -21.77 -6.00 -8.32
N LEU A 93 -20.77 -5.13 -8.41
CA LEU A 93 -20.80 -3.79 -7.82
C LEU A 93 -21.83 -2.85 -8.46
N GLN A 94 -22.24 -3.10 -9.70
CA GLN A 94 -23.24 -2.29 -10.42
C GLN A 94 -24.70 -2.65 -10.11
N LYS A 95 -24.96 -3.65 -9.26
CA LYS A 95 -26.32 -4.01 -8.86
C LYS A 95 -26.96 -2.92 -8.01
N ASP A 96 -28.25 -2.63 -8.25
CA ASP A 96 -29.02 -1.66 -7.46
C ASP A 96 -29.14 -2.05 -5.98
N LYS A 97 -29.15 -3.35 -5.68
CA LYS A 97 -29.22 -3.90 -4.34
C LYS A 97 -28.33 -5.14 -4.24
N LEU A 98 -27.45 -5.14 -3.25
CA LEU A 98 -26.56 -6.27 -2.95
C LEU A 98 -27.22 -7.24 -1.99
N GLU A 99 -27.02 -8.54 -2.25
CA GLU A 99 -27.41 -9.63 -1.38
C GLU A 99 -26.20 -10.27 -0.69
N SER A 100 -26.42 -11.18 0.26
CA SER A 100 -25.34 -11.86 1.00
C SER A 100 -24.31 -12.51 0.07
N VAL A 101 -24.80 -13.16 -1.00
CA VAL A 101 -23.94 -13.83 -2.01
C VAL A 101 -23.07 -12.85 -2.80
N ASP A 102 -23.51 -11.60 -2.93
CA ASP A 102 -22.75 -10.58 -3.65
C ASP A 102 -21.50 -10.16 -2.88
N PHE A 103 -21.57 -10.10 -1.55
CA PHE A 103 -20.40 -9.82 -0.72
C PHE A 103 -19.36 -10.94 -0.80
N GLU A 104 -19.79 -12.20 -0.83
CA GLU A 104 -18.90 -13.34 -1.04
C GLU A 104 -18.23 -13.27 -2.42
N ASN A 105 -18.99 -12.92 -3.46
CA ASN A 105 -18.46 -12.73 -4.81
C ASN A 105 -17.48 -11.54 -4.89
N ILE A 106 -17.79 -10.42 -4.24
CA ILE A 106 -16.90 -9.25 -4.16
C ILE A 106 -15.58 -9.66 -3.53
N GLN A 107 -15.60 -10.38 -2.40
CA GLN A 107 -14.39 -10.86 -1.75
C GLN A 107 -13.61 -11.81 -2.68
N LYS A 108 -14.28 -12.80 -3.25
CA LYS A 108 -13.65 -13.79 -4.13
C LYS A 108 -12.97 -13.15 -5.36
N PHE A 109 -13.68 -12.25 -6.04
CA PHE A 109 -13.14 -11.58 -7.22
C PHE A 109 -12.04 -10.60 -6.84
N GLY A 110 -12.22 -9.85 -5.74
CA GLY A 110 -11.19 -8.97 -5.18
C GLY A 110 -9.89 -9.71 -4.84
N ASP A 111 -9.99 -10.85 -4.13
CA ASP A 111 -8.84 -11.68 -3.77
C ASP A 111 -8.10 -12.20 -5.02
N SER A 112 -8.86 -12.55 -6.07
CA SER A 112 -8.27 -13.02 -7.34
C SER A 112 -7.54 -11.89 -8.07
N ILE A 113 -8.15 -10.70 -8.16
CA ILE A 113 -7.54 -9.51 -8.76
C ILE A 113 -6.25 -9.11 -8.03
N LEU A 114 -6.28 -9.12 -6.68
CA LEU A 114 -5.11 -8.78 -5.86
C LEU A 114 -4.04 -9.87 -5.86
N SER A 115 -4.40 -11.12 -6.15
CA SER A 115 -3.43 -12.20 -6.38
C SER A 115 -2.65 -11.98 -7.68
N ASP A 116 -3.34 -11.56 -8.75
CA ASP A 116 -2.73 -11.27 -10.05
C ASP A 116 -1.91 -9.96 -10.03
N ASN A 117 -2.45 -8.94 -9.35
CA ASN A 117 -1.83 -7.63 -9.23
C ASN A 117 -1.98 -7.09 -7.78
N PRO A 118 -0.99 -7.33 -6.90
CA PRO A 118 -1.06 -6.96 -5.48
C PRO A 118 -1.11 -5.45 -5.23
N PHE A 119 -0.84 -4.63 -6.26
CA PHE A 119 -0.93 -3.17 -6.20
C PHE A 119 -2.01 -2.62 -7.12
N ASN A 120 -3.04 -3.42 -7.44
CA ASN A 120 -4.19 -2.91 -8.18
C ASN A 120 -4.96 -1.90 -7.33
N ILE A 121 -4.77 -0.61 -7.63
CA ILE A 121 -5.45 0.51 -6.98
C ILE A 121 -6.69 0.98 -7.74
N ARG A 122 -7.03 0.34 -8.87
CA ARG A 122 -8.10 0.76 -9.80
C ARG A 122 -9.38 -0.04 -9.66
N GLY A 123 -9.57 -0.74 -8.52
CA GLY A 123 -10.73 -1.58 -8.24
C GLY A 123 -12.06 -0.98 -8.70
#